data_AF-A0A8C6Y9N4-F1
#
_entry.id   AF-A0A8C6Y9N4-F1
#
_cell.length_a   1.000
_cell.length_b   1.000
_cell.length_c   1.000
_cell.angle_alpha   90.00
_cell.angle_beta   90.00
_cell.angle_gamma   90.00
#
_symmetry.space_group_name_H-M   'P 1'
#
loop_
_entity.id
_entity.type
_entity.pdbx_description
1 polymer ?
#
loop_
_entity_poly.entity_id
_entity_poly.type
_entity_poly.pdbx_seq_one_letter_code
_entity_poly.pdbx_strand_id
1 'polypeptide(L)'
;MAGLSSRTSVAEAPRSSGRGVVISDDWPGYSLDLFTYPQHYCGDLDYVLIPHGIIVDRIERLAKDIMQDIGYNDIMVLCVLKGGYKFCADLVEHIKNLSRNSERFISMKVDFVRVKSYQNDQSMEDTRIIGGDDFSELAGKVCIHLKG
;
A
#
# COMPACT_ATOMS: atom_id res chain seq x y z
N MET A 1 33.81 -4.39 47.11
CA MET A 1 34.09 -4.82 45.72
C MET A 1 33.40 -6.17 45.53
N ALA A 2 32.50 -6.43 44.60
CA ALA A 2 31.95 -5.68 43.47
C ALA A 2 30.46 -6.08 43.35
N GLY A 3 29.58 -5.10 43.14
CA GLY A 3 28.17 -5.36 42.84
C GLY A 3 28.02 -5.67 41.35
N LEU A 4 27.54 -6.87 41.01
CA LEU A 4 27.09 -7.18 39.66
C LEU A 4 25.74 -6.49 39.42
N SER A 5 25.78 -5.34 38.73
CA SER A 5 24.61 -4.75 38.12
C SER A 5 24.42 -5.38 36.75
N SER A 6 23.59 -6.42 36.71
CA SER A 6 23.12 -7.04 35.47
C SER A 6 22.23 -6.04 34.74
N ARG A 7 22.79 -5.31 33.77
CA ARG A 7 22.02 -4.53 32.80
C ARG A 7 21.23 -5.50 31.93
N THR A 8 20.01 -5.81 32.33
CA THR A 8 19.00 -6.40 31.45
C THR A 8 18.69 -5.34 30.39
N SER A 9 19.29 -5.47 29.21
CA SER A 9 18.85 -4.74 28.02
C SER A 9 17.46 -5.26 27.69
N VAL A 10 16.44 -4.57 28.16
CA VAL A 10 15.07 -4.76 27.71
C VAL A 10 15.11 -4.46 26.21
N ALA A 11 15.03 -5.51 25.38
CA ALA A 11 14.87 -5.36 23.95
C ALA A 11 13.56 -4.61 23.75
N GLU A 12 13.67 -3.34 23.38
CA GLU A 12 12.54 -2.51 23.02
C GLU A 12 11.85 -3.20 21.86
N ALA A 13 10.65 -3.74 22.10
CA ALA A 13 9.82 -4.26 21.03
C ALA A 13 9.73 -3.17 19.97
N PRO A 14 10.01 -3.44 18.68
CA PRO A 14 9.95 -2.42 17.67
C PRO A 14 8.51 -1.94 17.65
N ARG A 15 8.27 -0.76 18.23
CA ARG A 15 7.04 0.00 18.04
C ARG A 15 6.79 -0.03 16.55
N SER A 16 5.56 -0.36 16.14
CA SER A 16 5.15 -0.49 14.75
C SER A 16 5.49 0.78 14.00
N SER A 17 6.74 0.87 13.55
CA SER A 17 7.24 1.96 12.76
C SER A 17 6.41 1.84 11.49
N GLY A 18 5.72 2.90 11.06
CA GLY A 18 4.89 2.90 9.85
C GLY A 18 5.65 2.56 8.55
N ARG A 19 6.88 2.05 8.65
CA ARG A 19 7.79 1.59 7.60
C ARG A 19 7.29 0.35 6.85
N GLY A 20 6.28 -0.37 7.34
CA GLY A 20 5.75 -1.55 6.66
C GLY A 20 6.69 -2.75 6.70
N VAL A 21 6.70 -3.56 5.63
CA VAL A 21 7.62 -4.71 5.49
C VAL A 21 8.96 -4.17 5.01
N VAL A 22 10.02 -4.40 5.79
CA VAL A 22 11.38 -3.92 5.47
C VAL A 22 12.10 -4.99 4.67
N ILE A 23 12.52 -4.65 3.46
CA ILE A 23 13.37 -5.48 2.61
C ILE A 23 14.79 -4.89 2.67
N SER A 24 15.78 -5.71 3.03
CA SER A 24 17.18 -5.28 3.10
C SER A 24 17.78 -5.16 1.70
N ASP A 25 18.77 -4.30 1.50
CA ASP A 25 19.46 -4.16 0.21
C ASP A 25 20.19 -5.45 -0.21
N ASP A 26 20.64 -6.25 0.77
CA ASP A 26 21.27 -7.55 0.54
C ASP A 26 20.28 -8.70 0.29
N TRP A 27 18.98 -8.41 0.13
CA TRP A 27 17.96 -9.44 -0.08
C TRP A 27 18.08 -10.07 -1.48
N PRO A 28 18.34 -11.38 -1.59
CA PRO A 28 18.60 -12.02 -2.88
C PRO A 28 17.34 -12.27 -3.71
N GLY A 29 16.14 -12.05 -3.15
CA GLY A 29 14.89 -12.44 -3.79
C GLY A 29 14.63 -13.95 -3.74
N TYR A 30 13.52 -14.36 -4.36
CA TYR A 30 13.19 -15.76 -4.55
C TYR A 30 13.42 -16.21 -5.99
N SER A 31 13.87 -17.46 -6.16
CA SER A 31 14.00 -18.07 -7.50
C SER A 31 12.64 -18.15 -8.20
N LEU A 32 12.64 -17.84 -9.51
CA LEU A 32 11.45 -17.92 -10.37
C LEU A 32 10.90 -19.35 -10.48
N ASP A 33 11.76 -20.37 -10.35
CA ASP A 33 11.37 -21.79 -10.46
C ASP A 33 10.43 -22.25 -9.35
N LEU A 34 10.32 -21.47 -8.27
CA LEU A 34 9.44 -21.76 -7.14
C LEU A 34 8.01 -21.24 -7.35
N PHE A 35 7.77 -20.46 -8.41
CA PHE A 35 6.50 -19.77 -8.64
C PHE A 35 5.98 -19.98 -10.06
N THR A 36 4.67 -19.77 -10.22
CA THR A 36 4.05 -19.67 -11.53
C THR A 36 3.99 -18.21 -11.96
N TYR A 37 4.41 -17.93 -13.19
CA TYR A 37 4.36 -16.60 -13.79
C TYR A 37 4.06 -16.70 -15.30
N PRO A 38 3.63 -15.60 -15.96
CA PRO A 38 3.28 -15.63 -17.37
C PRO A 38 4.47 -16.05 -18.24
N GLN A 39 4.26 -17.07 -19.08
CA GLN A 39 5.33 -17.68 -19.88
C GLN A 39 5.99 -16.72 -20.87
N HIS A 40 5.30 -15.68 -21.31
CA HIS A 40 5.85 -14.68 -22.23
C HIS A 40 6.90 -13.75 -21.58
N TYR A 41 7.11 -13.85 -20.26
CA TYR A 41 8.21 -13.19 -19.54
C TYR A 41 9.35 -14.14 -19.18
N CYS A 42 9.31 -15.38 -19.67
CA CYS A 42 10.37 -16.37 -19.42
C CYS A 42 11.70 -15.86 -20.00
N GLY A 43 12.70 -15.68 -19.14
CA GLY A 43 14.00 -15.12 -19.50
C GLY A 43 14.12 -13.60 -19.40
N ASP A 44 13.02 -12.88 -19.13
CA ASP A 44 13.00 -11.42 -18.96
C ASP A 44 13.05 -10.98 -17.48
N LEU A 45 12.99 -11.94 -16.54
CA LEU A 45 12.95 -11.71 -15.10
C LEU A 45 14.16 -12.40 -14.45
N ASP A 46 14.75 -11.74 -13.44
CA ASP A 46 15.89 -12.30 -12.69
C ASP A 46 15.43 -13.11 -11.47
N TYR A 47 14.56 -12.52 -10.64
CA TYR A 47 14.07 -13.11 -9.40
C TYR A 47 12.74 -12.47 -8.98
N VAL A 48 12.01 -13.11 -8.07
CA VAL A 48 10.81 -12.54 -7.43
C VAL A 48 11.22 -11.77 -6.18
N LEU A 49 11.04 -10.45 -6.18
CA LEU A 49 11.35 -9.62 -5.01
C LEU A 49 10.32 -9.84 -3.89
N ILE A 50 9.03 -9.76 -4.24
CA ILE A 50 7.90 -9.93 -3.31
C ILE A 50 6.86 -10.86 -3.98
N PRO A 51 6.60 -12.06 -3.43
CA PRO A 51 5.55 -12.93 -3.92
C PRO A 51 4.16 -12.32 -3.76
N HIS A 52 3.24 -12.65 -4.68
CA HIS A 52 1.87 -12.17 -4.65
C HIS A 52 1.14 -12.42 -3.32
N GLY A 53 1.34 -13.59 -2.70
CA GLY A 53 0.72 -13.91 -1.40
C GLY A 53 1.13 -12.93 -0.29
N ILE A 54 2.41 -12.58 -0.21
CA ILE A 54 2.90 -11.62 0.80
C ILE A 54 2.30 -10.23 0.58
N ILE A 55 2.10 -9.84 -0.68
CA ILE A 55 1.45 -8.57 -1.03
C ILE A 55 0.00 -8.57 -0.52
N VAL A 56 -0.76 -9.63 -0.82
CA VAL A 56 -2.16 -9.77 -0.38
C VAL A 56 -2.27 -9.78 1.15
N ASP A 57 -1.42 -10.55 1.85
CA ASP A 57 -1.40 -10.58 3.31
C ASP A 57 -1.12 -9.20 3.91
N ARG A 58 -0.22 -8.43 3.28
CA ARG A 58 0.09 -7.08 3.74
C ARG A 58 -1.07 -6.11 3.46
N ILE A 59 -1.73 -6.23 2.31
CA ILE A 59 -2.92 -5.45 1.96
C ILE A 59 -4.04 -5.73 2.96
N GLU A 60 -4.27 -7.00 3.34
CA GLU A 60 -5.29 -7.34 4.34
C GLU A 60 -5.02 -6.66 5.68
N ARG A 61 -3.75 -6.67 6.13
CA ARG A 61 -3.37 -5.97 7.37
C ARG A 61 -3.55 -4.45 7.23
N LEU A 62 -3.15 -3.86 6.10
CA LEU A 62 -3.35 -2.44 5.83
C LEU A 62 -4.85 -2.06 5.82
N ALA A 63 -5.73 -2.90 5.28
CA ALA A 63 -7.16 -2.66 5.30
C ALA A 63 -7.71 -2.61 6.74
N LYS A 64 -7.24 -3.51 7.62
CA LYS A 64 -7.60 -3.50 9.05
C LYS A 64 -7.09 -2.24 9.75
N ASP A 65 -5.84 -1.86 9.51
CA ASP A 65 -5.22 -0.65 10.05
C ASP A 65 -6.05 0.60 9.64
N ILE A 66 -6.38 0.73 8.35
CA ILE A 66 -7.19 1.82 7.80
C ILE A 66 -8.60 1.87 8.42
N MET A 67 -9.27 0.73 8.53
CA MET A 67 -10.61 0.68 9.12
C MET A 67 -10.60 1.03 10.61
N GLN A 68 -9.54 0.71 11.33
CA GLN A 68 -9.37 1.09 12.73
C GLN A 68 -9.18 2.61 12.86
N ASP A 69 -8.41 3.22 11.97
CA ASP A 69 -8.08 4.64 12.00
C ASP A 69 -9.24 5.54 11.55
N ILE A 70 -9.99 5.13 10.52
CA ILE A 70 -11.06 5.96 9.94
C ILE A 70 -12.38 5.89 10.73
N GLY A 71 -12.62 4.78 11.44
CA GLY A 71 -13.82 4.60 12.24
C GLY A 71 -15.09 4.43 11.39
N TYR A 72 -16.06 5.33 11.54
CA TYR A 72 -17.39 5.28 10.88
C TYR A 72 -17.57 6.31 9.76
N ASN A 73 -16.49 6.98 9.35
CA ASN A 73 -16.57 8.04 8.34
C ASN A 73 -16.58 7.45 6.94
N ASP A 74 -17.34 8.08 6.04
CA ASP A 74 -17.31 7.77 4.62
C ASP A 74 -15.91 8.03 4.03
N ILE A 75 -15.46 7.12 3.16
CA ILE A 75 -14.10 7.13 2.59
C ILE A 75 -14.16 7.46 1.11
N MET A 76 -13.24 8.33 0.68
CA MET A 76 -12.90 8.48 -0.72
C MET A 76 -11.49 7.94 -0.98
N VAL A 77 -11.41 6.93 -1.85
CA VAL A 77 -10.16 6.29 -2.27
C VAL A 77 -9.71 6.90 -3.59
N LEU A 78 -8.56 7.55 -3.60
CA LEU A 78 -7.98 8.16 -4.78
C LEU A 78 -6.83 7.30 -5.33
N CYS A 79 -7.08 6.60 -6.43
CA CYS A 79 -6.14 5.68 -7.04
C CYS A 79 -5.28 6.39 -8.10
N VAL A 80 -3.95 6.35 -7.93
CA VAL A 80 -3.01 6.89 -8.91
C VAL A 80 -2.72 5.87 -10.02
N LEU A 81 -3.17 6.17 -11.23
CA LEU A 81 -2.94 5.36 -12.41
C LEU A 81 -1.57 5.63 -13.06
N LYS A 82 -0.97 4.66 -13.75
CA LYS A 82 -1.52 3.30 -14.03
C LYS A 82 -1.10 2.24 -13.01
N GLY A 83 0.00 2.42 -12.27
CA GLY A 83 0.59 1.37 -11.42
C GLY A 83 -0.24 0.99 -10.20
N GLY A 84 -1.00 1.93 -9.62
CA GLY A 84 -1.74 1.69 -8.38
C GLY A 84 -3.04 0.89 -8.53
N TYR A 85 -3.49 0.58 -9.74
CA TYR A 85 -4.84 0.04 -9.97
C TYR A 85 -5.07 -1.32 -9.27
N LYS A 86 -4.08 -2.22 -9.33
CA LYS A 86 -4.21 -3.56 -8.77
C LYS A 86 -4.20 -3.52 -7.25
N PHE A 87 -3.24 -2.80 -6.66
CA PHE A 87 -3.19 -2.53 -5.23
C PHE A 87 -4.48 -1.86 -4.71
N CYS A 88 -5.02 -0.88 -5.46
CA CYS A 88 -6.28 -0.24 -5.10
C CYS A 88 -7.46 -1.21 -5.16
N ALA A 89 -7.56 -2.04 -6.20
CA ALA A 89 -8.63 -3.02 -6.32
C ALA A 89 -8.62 -4.00 -5.14
N ASP A 90 -7.46 -4.58 -4.85
CA ASP A 90 -7.27 -5.55 -3.78
C ASP A 90 -7.58 -4.89 -2.41
N LEU A 91 -7.08 -3.68 -2.14
CA LEU A 91 -7.34 -2.97 -0.89
C LEU A 91 -8.81 -2.65 -0.68
N VAL A 92 -9.48 -2.12 -1.72
CA VAL A 92 -10.91 -1.80 -1.68
C VAL A 92 -11.73 -3.06 -1.44
N GLU A 93 -11.36 -4.19 -2.04
CA GLU A 93 -12.01 -5.47 -1.82
C GLU A 93 -11.86 -5.95 -0.36
N HIS A 94 -10.66 -5.88 0.20
CA HIS A 94 -10.42 -6.22 1.60
C HIS A 94 -11.21 -5.33 2.56
N ILE A 95 -11.26 -4.02 2.34
CA ILE A 95 -12.07 -3.09 3.17
C ILE A 95 -13.56 -3.41 3.04
N LYS A 96 -14.07 -3.67 1.83
CA LYS A 96 -15.47 -4.08 1.62
C LYS A 96 -15.80 -5.38 2.34
N ASN A 97 -14.90 -6.35 2.29
CA ASN A 97 -15.08 -7.64 2.97
C ASN A 97 -15.12 -7.46 4.50
N LEU A 98 -14.23 -6.64 5.06
CA LEU A 98 -14.26 -6.32 6.49
C LEU A 98 -15.52 -5.56 6.88
N SER A 99 -15.97 -4.58 6.08
CA SER A 99 -17.21 -3.85 6.35
C SER A 99 -18.43 -4.76 6.36
N ARG A 100 -18.58 -5.66 5.37
CA ARG A 100 -19.69 -6.63 5.29
C ARG A 100 -19.74 -7.63 6.45
N ASN A 101 -18.57 -8.04 6.96
CA ASN A 101 -18.46 -8.99 8.06
C ASN A 101 -18.47 -8.32 9.44
N SER A 102 -18.67 -7.00 9.48
CA SER A 102 -18.76 -6.23 10.72
C SER A 102 -20.14 -5.58 10.83
N GLU A 103 -20.53 -5.17 12.02
CA GLU A 103 -21.72 -4.33 12.22
C GLU A 103 -21.54 -2.90 11.68
N ARG A 104 -20.40 -2.59 11.06
CA ARG A 104 -19.99 -1.25 10.62
C ARG A 104 -20.07 -1.14 9.10
N PHE A 105 -21.05 -0.39 8.62
CA PHE A 105 -21.16 -0.02 7.21
C PHE A 105 -20.40 1.28 6.95
N ILE A 106 -19.42 1.23 6.06
CA ILE A 106 -18.68 2.40 5.61
C ILE A 106 -18.99 2.62 4.13
N SER A 107 -19.49 3.81 3.76
CA SER A 107 -19.65 4.17 2.36
C SER A 107 -18.28 4.46 1.75
N MET A 108 -18.00 3.85 0.60
CA MET A 108 -16.71 4.00 -0.06
C MET A 108 -16.91 4.44 -1.51
N LYS A 109 -16.32 5.58 -1.86
CA LYS A 109 -16.19 6.05 -3.25
C LYS A 109 -14.75 5.87 -3.70
N VAL A 110 -14.56 5.53 -4.97
CA VAL A 110 -13.23 5.37 -5.58
C VAL A 110 -13.15 6.32 -6.77
N ASP A 111 -12.09 7.11 -6.83
CA ASP A 111 -11.77 8.01 -7.93
C ASP A 111 -10.35 7.73 -8.45
N PHE A 112 -10.09 8.08 -9.72
CA PHE A 112 -8.88 7.73 -10.44
C PHE A 112 -8.20 8.97 -11.01
N VAL A 113 -6.93 9.13 -10.64
CA VAL A 113 -6.11 10.25 -11.11
C VAL A 113 -4.88 9.76 -11.85
N ARG A 114 -4.49 10.47 -12.90
CA ARG A 114 -3.22 10.25 -13.59
C ARG A 114 -2.31 11.44 -13.35
N VAL A 115 -1.15 11.18 -12.75
CA VAL A 115 -0.15 12.22 -12.53
C VAL A 115 0.82 12.26 -13.70
N LYS A 116 1.09 13.46 -14.24
CA LYS A 116 2.18 13.71 -15.19
C LYS A 116 3.14 14.74 -14.59
N SER A 117 4.41 14.38 -14.49
CA SER A 117 5.50 15.27 -14.06
C SER A 117 6.32 15.83 -15.22
N TYR A 118 5.98 15.49 -16.46
CA TYR A 118 6.73 15.87 -17.66
C TYR A 118 5.82 16.45 -18.74
N GLN A 119 6.30 17.49 -19.43
CA GLN A 119 5.76 17.96 -20.69
C GLN A 119 6.90 17.87 -21.72
N ASN A 120 6.81 16.88 -22.62
CA ASN A 120 7.89 16.51 -23.53
C ASN A 120 9.16 16.09 -22.75
N ASP A 121 10.32 16.62 -23.13
CA ASP A 121 11.64 16.22 -22.65
C ASP A 121 12.12 17.04 -21.43
N GLN A 122 11.26 17.92 -20.90
CA GLN A 122 11.58 18.78 -19.77
C GLN A 122 10.74 18.40 -18.54
N SER A 123 11.42 18.20 -17.41
CA SER A 123 10.77 18.08 -16.10
C SER A 123 10.12 19.41 -15.75
N MET A 124 8.82 19.38 -15.47
CA MET A 124 8.12 20.53 -14.91
C MET A 124 8.38 20.60 -13.41
N GLU A 125 8.49 21.80 -12.86
CA GLU A 125 8.53 22.02 -11.42
C GLU A 125 7.17 21.62 -10.77
N ASP A 126 6.09 21.72 -11.54
CA ASP A 126 4.72 21.39 -11.12
C ASP A 126 4.21 20.06 -11.69
N THR A 127 3.80 19.16 -10.80
CA THR A 127 3.06 17.94 -11.13
C THR A 127 1.63 18.27 -11.56
N ARG A 128 1.24 17.88 -12.78
CA ARG A 128 -0.14 18.02 -13.25
C ARG A 128 -0.94 16.76 -12.96
N ILE A 129 -2.09 16.92 -12.31
CA ILE A 129 -3.08 15.87 -12.12
C ILE A 129 -4.05 15.91 -13.30
N ILE A 130 -4.24 14.77 -13.97
CA ILE A 130 -5.09 14.62 -15.16
C ILE A 130 -6.08 13.50 -14.88
N GLY A 131 -7.37 13.80 -15.03
CA GLY A 131 -8.45 12.87 -14.65
C GLY A 131 -8.74 12.92 -13.15
N GLY A 132 -9.92 12.44 -12.79
CA GLY A 132 -10.55 12.61 -11.48
C GLY A 132 -11.86 13.39 -11.61
N ASP A 133 -12.79 13.14 -10.69
CA ASP A 133 -13.98 13.98 -10.53
C ASP A 133 -13.56 15.39 -10.03
N ASP A 134 -14.49 16.35 -10.04
CA ASP A 134 -14.22 17.69 -9.53
C ASP A 134 -13.71 17.57 -8.08
N PHE A 135 -12.44 17.96 -7.85
CA PHE A 135 -11.77 17.80 -6.56
C PHE A 135 -12.49 18.55 -5.42
N SER A 136 -13.42 19.43 -5.77
CA SER A 136 -14.42 20.03 -4.89
C SER A 136 -15.18 18.98 -4.06
N GLU A 137 -15.40 17.76 -4.58
CA GLU A 137 -16.05 16.66 -3.87
C GLU A 137 -15.20 16.01 -2.77
N LEU A 138 -13.88 16.27 -2.73
CA LEU A 138 -12.98 15.78 -1.68
C LEU A 138 -13.06 16.64 -0.41
N ALA A 139 -13.68 17.83 -0.48
CA ALA A 139 -13.80 18.73 0.66
C ALA A 139 -14.59 18.05 1.81
N GLY A 140 -13.91 17.82 2.93
CA GLY A 140 -14.50 17.22 4.12
C GLY A 140 -14.54 15.68 4.17
N LYS A 141 -13.94 14.98 3.20
CA LYS A 141 -13.85 13.50 3.20
C LYS A 141 -12.45 13.02 3.56
N VAL A 142 -12.37 11.83 4.16
CA VAL A 142 -11.08 11.15 4.37
C VAL A 142 -10.58 10.62 3.03
N CYS A 143 -9.45 11.16 2.58
CA CYS A 143 -8.86 10.87 1.27
C CYS A 143 -7.65 9.92 1.41
N ILE A 144 -7.77 8.71 0.86
CA ILE A 144 -6.66 7.75 0.83
C ILE A 144 -5.98 7.81 -0.54
N HIS A 145 -4.70 8.18 -0.55
CA HIS A 145 -3.90 8.25 -1.77
C HIS A 145 -3.15 6.94 -1.98
N LEU A 146 -3.47 6.21 -3.05
CA LEU A 146 -2.85 4.93 -3.35
C LEU A 146 -1.84 5.07 -4.50
N LYS A 147 -0.56 4.83 -4.19
CA LYS A 147 0.54 4.72 -5.15
C LYS A 147 1.01 3.26 -5.20
N GLY A 148 1.24 2.75 -6.40
CA GLY A 148 1.86 1.46 -6.66
C GLY A 148 3.34 1.59 -6.98
#